data_AF-A0A0B6ZL83-F1
#
_entry.id   AF-A0A0B6ZL83-F1
#
_cell.length_a   1.000
_cell.length_b   1.000
_cell.length_c   1.000
_cell.angle_alpha   90.00
_cell.angle_beta   90.00
_cell.angle_gamma   90.00
#
_symmetry.space_group_name_H-M   'P 1'
#
loop_
_entity.id
_entity.type
_entity.pdbx_description
1 polymer ?
#
loop_
_entity_poly.entity_id
_entity_poly.type
_entity_poly.pdbx_seq_one_letter_code
_entity_poly.pdbx_strand_id
1 'polypeptide(L)' 'RGEERFLTVQNFNANDETFVFLLSTKAGGQGLNLTSADTVIFVDSDFNPQNDLQAAARAHRIGQKRSVKIIR' A
#
# COMPACT_ATOMS: atom_id res chain seq x y z
N ARG A 1 -9.72 -16.22 3.05
CA ARG A 1 -8.94 -15.46 2.04
C ARG A 1 -9.29 -13.98 1.97
N GLY A 2 -10.53 -13.58 1.62
CA GLY A 2 -10.91 -12.16 1.58
C GLY A 2 -10.92 -11.49 2.95
N GLU A 3 -11.48 -12.19 3.95
CA GLU A 3 -11.53 -11.73 5.35
C GLU A 3 -10.14 -11.58 5.96
N GLU A 4 -9.25 -12.56 5.77
CA GLU A 4 -7.86 -12.48 6.24
C GLU A 4 -7.14 -11.25 5.65
N ARG A 5 -7.29 -11.01 4.34
CA ARG A 5 -6.72 -9.82 3.68
C ARG A 5 -7.26 -8.53 4.29
N PHE A 6 -8.56 -8.46 4.57
CA PHE A 6 -9.17 -7.30 5.20
C PHE A 6 -8.62 -7.07 6.61
N LEU A 7 -8.52 -8.14 7.42
CA LEU A 7 -7.95 -8.07 8.77
C LEU A 7 -6.48 -7.63 8.76
N THR A 8 -5.65 -8.14 7.85
CA THR A 8 -4.24 -7.71 7.77
C THR A 8 -4.12 -6.23 7.44
N VAL A 9 -4.96 -5.71 6.53
CA VAL A 9 -4.97 -4.28 6.18
C VAL A 9 -5.50 -3.42 7.32
N GLN A 10 -6.51 -3.89 8.04
CA GLN A 10 -7.02 -3.20 9.22
C GLN A 10 -5.94 -3.13 10.31
N ASN A 11 -5.27 -4.24 10.60
CA ASN A 11 -4.20 -4.31 11.58
C ASN A 11 -3.04 -3.39 11.21
N PHE A 12 -2.63 -3.34 9.94
CA PHE A 12 -1.57 -2.44 9.48
C PHE A 12 -1.95 -0.96 9.58
N ASN A 13 -3.23 -0.61 9.41
CA ASN A 13 -3.68 0.78 9.55
C ASN A 13 -3.92 1.18 11.02
N ALA A 14 -4.18 0.23 11.92
CA ALA A 14 -4.53 0.49 13.31
C ALA A 14 -3.37 0.32 14.28
N ASN A 15 -2.37 -0.51 13.95
CA ASN A 15 -1.24 -0.81 14.82
C ASN A 15 0.08 -0.27 14.25
N ASP A 16 0.69 0.69 14.96
CA ASP A 16 1.98 1.28 14.62
C ASP A 16 3.17 0.33 14.85
N GLU A 17 2.99 -0.82 15.51
CA GLU A 17 4.03 -1.85 15.68
C GLU A 17 4.38 -2.54 14.35
N THR A 18 3.47 -2.54 13.37
CA THR A 18 3.72 -3.18 12.07
C THR A 18 4.46 -2.23 11.14
N PHE A 19 5.78 -2.38 11.07
CA PHE A 19 6.64 -1.49 10.29
C PHE A 19 6.51 -1.67 8.76
N VAL A 20 6.30 -2.91 8.27
CA VAL A 20 6.29 -3.22 6.83
C VAL A 20 5.05 -4.02 6.45
N PHE A 21 4.44 -3.64 5.33
CA PHE A 21 3.39 -4.39 4.67
C PHE A 21 3.85 -4.81 3.27
N LEU A 22 3.89 -6.12 3.01
CA LEU A 22 4.28 -6.65 1.71
C LEU A 22 3.05 -6.85 0.82
N LEU A 23 3.14 -6.35 -0.41
CA LEU A 23 2.12 -6.55 -1.44
C LEU A 23 2.79 -6.79 -2.79
N SER A 24 2.11 -7.53 -3.67
CA SER A 24 2.44 -7.52 -5.08
C SER A 24 1.78 -6.32 -5.77
N THR A 25 2.41 -5.78 -6.82
CA THR A 25 1.88 -4.63 -7.56
C THR A 25 0.45 -4.86 -8.07
N LYS A 26 0.18 -6.06 -8.60
CA LYS A 26 -1.17 -6.46 -9.03
C LYS A 26 -2.18 -6.53 -7.89
N ALA A 27 -1.77 -6.95 -6.68
CA ALA A 27 -2.65 -6.94 -5.52
C ALA A 27 -2.94 -5.51 -5.03
N GLY A 28 -1.96 -4.60 -5.17
CA GLY A 28 -2.09 -3.17 -4.87
C GLY A 28 -3.16 -2.46 -5.72
N GLY A 29 -3.37 -2.91 -6.97
CA GLY A 29 -4.42 -2.38 -7.85
C GLY A 29 -5.86 -2.71 -7.42
N GLN A 30 -6.07 -3.66 -6.49
CA GLN A 30 -7.40 -4.20 -6.17
C GLN A 30 -8.15 -3.50 -5.03
N GLY A 31 -7.98 -2.19 -4.86
CA GLY A 31 -8.90 -1.40 -4.01
C GLY A 31 -8.59 -1.34 -2.51
N LEU A 32 -7.37 -1.68 -2.07
CA LEU A 32 -6.98 -1.51 -0.66
C LEU A 32 -6.77 -0.03 -0.28
N ASN A 33 -6.82 0.27 1.02
CA ASN A 33 -6.45 1.56 1.60
C ASN A 33 -5.31 1.33 2.60
N LEU A 34 -4.13 1.89 2.34
CA LEU A 34 -2.94 1.74 3.18
C LEU A 34 -2.54 3.13 3.72
N THR A 35 -3.50 3.84 4.32
CA THR A 35 -3.35 5.23 4.76
C THR A 35 -2.38 5.40 5.93
N SER A 36 -1.96 4.33 6.60
CA SER A 36 -0.86 4.41 7.55
C SER A 36 0.50 4.46 6.86
N ALA A 37 0.68 3.90 5.66
CA ALA A 37 1.97 3.84 4.99
C ALA A 37 2.44 5.21 4.46
N ASP A 38 3.62 5.65 4.89
CA ASP A 38 4.28 6.87 4.43
C ASP A 38 5.41 6.61 3.43
N THR A 39 5.91 5.38 3.31
CA THR A 39 6.94 5.03 2.33
C THR A 39 6.50 3.86 1.48
N VAL A 40 6.58 4.01 0.16
CA VAL A 40 6.33 2.96 -0.84
C VAL A 40 7.64 2.65 -1.55
N ILE A 41 8.05 1.39 -1.52
CA ILE A 41 9.27 0.91 -2.18
C ILE A 41 8.85 -0.09 -3.26
N PHE A 42 9.13 0.24 -4.52
CA PHE A 42 9.03 -0.72 -5.63
C PHE A 42 10.33 -1.51 -5.70
N VAL A 43 10.25 -2.83 -5.47
CA VAL A 43 11.41 -3.73 -5.63
C VAL A 43 11.64 -4.02 -7.11
N ASP A 44 10.54 -4.16 -7.84
CA ASP A 44 10.46 -4.31 -9.28
C ASP A 44 9.33 -3.41 -9.81
N SER A 45 9.47 -2.94 -11.05
CA SER A 45 8.44 -2.13 -11.71
C SER A 45 7.61 -3.01 -12.65
N ASP A 46 6.29 -2.85 -12.62
CA ASP A 46 5.41 -3.55 -13.55
C ASP A 46 5.60 -3.00 -14.97
N PHE A 47 5.47 -3.85 -15.99
CA PHE A 47 5.54 -3.43 -17.40
C PHE A 47 4.51 -2.36 -17.76
N ASN A 48 3.38 -2.34 -17.05
CA ASN A 48 2.40 -1.27 -17.15
C ASN A 48 2.61 -0.25 -16.02
N PRO A 49 3.10 0.97 -16.32
CA PRO A 49 3.35 1.99 -15.31
C PRO A 49 2.08 2.44 -14.56
N GLN A 50 0.90 2.24 -15.15
CA GLN A 50 -0.37 2.54 -14.50
C GLN A 50 -0.61 1.65 -13.27
N ASN A 51 -0.11 0.42 -13.28
CA ASN A 51 -0.24 -0.49 -12.15
C ASN A 51 0.57 0.00 -10.95
N ASP A 52 1.81 0.45 -11.18
CA ASP A 52 2.65 1.05 -10.14
C ASP A 52 2.02 2.32 -9.57
N LEU A 53 1.54 3.21 -10.44
CA LEU A 53 0.83 4.43 -10.03
C LEU A 53 -0.39 4.11 -9.17
N GLN A 54 -1.17 3.10 -9.56
CA GLN A 54 -2.35 2.68 -8.81
C GLN A 54 -1.98 2.02 -7.47
N ALA A 55 -0.86 1.31 -7.40
CA ALA A 55 -0.34 0.71 -6.17
C ALA A 55 0.17 1.79 -5.19
N ALA A 56 0.94 2.78 -5.67
CA ALA A 56 1.38 3.91 -4.86
C ALA A 56 0.20 4.77 -4.34
N ALA A 57 -0.84 4.94 -5.16
CA ALA A 57 -2.08 5.64 -4.78
C ALA A 57 -2.85 4.96 -3.63
N ARG A 58 -2.48 3.73 -3.22
CA ARG A 58 -3.06 3.09 -2.02
C ARG A 58 -2.56 3.72 -0.74
N ALA A 59 -1.30 4.18 -0.72
CA ALA A 59 -0.70 4.92 0.38
C ALA A 59 -0.97 6.43 0.25
N HIS A 60 -0.85 6.98 -0.97
CA HIS A 60 -1.17 8.37 -1.26
C HIS A 60 -2.68 8.59 -1.40
N ARG A 61 -3.38 8.57 -0.26
CA ARG A 61 -4.85 8.58 -0.22
C ARG A 61 -5.42 9.52 0.85
N ILE A 62 -6.68 9.92 0.65
CA ILE A 62 -7.45 10.72 1.61
C ILE A 62 -7.43 10.03 2.98
N GLY A 63 -7.06 10.77 4.02
CA GLY A 63 -6.90 10.26 5.39
C GLY A 63 -5.43 10.07 5.81
N GLN A 64 -4.48 10.10 4.86
CA GLN A 64 -3.06 10.13 5.17
C GLN A 64 -2.65 11.48 5.77
N LYS A 65 -1.89 11.44 6.86
CA LYS A 65 -1.39 12.63 7.59
C LYS A 65 0.09 12.92 7.33
N ARG A 66 0.83 11.94 6.81
CA ARG A 66 2.26 12.03 6.52
C ARG A 66 2.52 12.20 5.03
N SER A 67 3.63 12.84 4.68
CA SER A 67 4.05 12.89 3.27
C SER A 67 4.42 11.48 2.79
N VAL A 68 3.89 11.07 1.64
CA VAL A 68 4.18 9.75 1.08
C VAL A 68 5.41 9.83 0.18
N LYS A 69 6.47 9.13 0.55
CA LYS A 69 7.69 8.99 -0.24
C LYS A 69 7.62 7.74 -1.10
N ILE A 70 7.89 7.89 -2.39
CA ILE A 70 7.98 6.77 -3.33
C ILE A 70 9.44 6.57 -3.69
N ILE A 71 9.91 5.34 -3.56
CA ILE A 71 11.26 4.89 -3.94
C ILE A 71 11.05 3.78 -4.99
N ARG A 72 11.78 3.87 -6.09
CA ARG A 72 11.82 2.88 -7.16
C ARG A 72 13.28 2.54 -7.43
#